data_AF-A0A917N1D8-F1
#
_entry.id   AF-A0A917N1D8-F1
#
_cell.length_a   1.000
_cell.length_b   1.000
_cell.length_c   1.000
_cell.angle_alpha   90.00
_cell.angle_beta   90.00
_cell.angle_gamma   90.00
#
_symmetry.space_group_name_H-M   'P 1'
#
loop_
_entity.id
_entity.type
_entity.pdbx_description
1 polymer ?
#
loop_
_entity_poly.entity_id
_entity_poly.type
_entity_poly.pdbx_seq_one_letter_code
_entity_poly.pdbx_strand_id
1 'polypeptide(L)'
;MTTNIAVFKNQLKKTLILSAFAIASSITAFAQNGTFEKKAYDGAYCAISFQRSGNQVKAQIFAWWNSTNAQTGYYNGAGVLKNNTAVLHSDENEPGCKVTLSVFQDKVKASFANCGTDHLTDAFNGLYTKITDGVAGDYVVTTPKVYFYKTPDTSKKRKTYVLKGDKVTLDMDRIAASKKNWLYVYFINKTGKETVGFLPMSQLKRIE
;
A
#
# COMPACT_ATOMS: atom_id res chain seq x y z
N MET A 1 53.73 46.96 -25.99
CA MET A 1 52.97 46.95 -24.71
C MET A 1 51.66 46.21 -24.97
N THR A 2 51.64 44.91 -24.70
CA THR A 2 50.53 44.02 -25.06
C THR A 2 50.45 42.93 -24.00
N THR A 3 49.63 43.11 -22.98
CA THR A 3 49.05 42.02 -22.18
C THR A 3 48.13 42.59 -21.12
N ASN A 4 46.86 42.17 -21.13
CA ASN A 4 46.03 41.83 -19.96
C ASN A 4 44.53 41.92 -20.28
N ILE A 5 44.06 41.12 -21.24
CA ILE A 5 42.62 40.84 -21.44
C ILE A 5 42.29 39.37 -21.06
N ALA A 6 43.29 38.53 -20.76
CA ALA A 6 43.11 37.09 -20.57
C ALA A 6 42.66 36.66 -19.15
N VAL A 7 42.74 37.52 -18.13
CA VAL A 7 42.53 37.09 -16.73
C VAL A 7 41.04 37.07 -16.34
N PHE A 8 40.18 37.87 -16.98
CA PHE A 8 38.76 37.98 -16.60
C PHE A 8 37.86 36.83 -17.10
N LYS A 9 38.28 36.06 -18.11
CA LYS A 9 37.46 34.95 -18.64
C LYS A 9 37.53 33.66 -17.83
N ASN A 10 38.50 33.51 -16.92
CA ASN A 10 38.75 32.24 -16.22
C ASN A 10 38.12 32.14 -14.82
N GLN A 11 37.67 33.26 -14.25
CA GLN A 11 36.96 33.30 -12.96
C GLN A 11 35.44 33.10 -13.12
N LEU A 12 34.85 33.56 -14.23
CA LEU A 12 33.41 33.40 -14.49
C LEU A 12 33.00 31.94 -14.75
N LYS A 13 33.93 31.08 -15.21
CA LYS A 13 33.66 29.66 -15.46
C LYS A 13 33.72 28.78 -14.20
N LYS A 14 34.36 29.23 -13.13
CA LYS A 14 34.52 28.44 -11.89
C LYS A 14 33.38 28.64 -10.90
N THR A 15 32.69 29.78 -10.94
CA THR A 15 31.54 30.05 -10.07
C THR A 15 30.23 29.44 -10.60
N LEU A 16 30.18 29.07 -11.89
CA LEU A 16 29.01 28.44 -12.53
C LEU A 16 28.98 26.91 -12.42
N ILE A 17 30.03 26.28 -11.89
CA ILE A 17 30.11 24.82 -11.72
C ILE A 17 29.79 24.38 -10.28
N LEU A 18 29.85 25.30 -9.30
CA LEU A 18 29.55 25.00 -7.89
C LEU A 18 28.07 25.17 -7.50
N SER A 19 27.25 25.81 -8.34
CA SER A 19 25.81 25.99 -8.14
C SER A 19 24.94 24.93 -8.84
N ALA A 20 25.53 24.03 -9.63
CA ALA A 20 24.83 22.89 -10.24
C ALA A 20 24.75 21.65 -9.33
N PHE A 21 25.41 21.66 -8.16
CA PHE A 21 25.47 20.52 -7.23
C PHE A 21 24.58 20.67 -5.98
N ALA A 22 23.60 21.59 -6.00
CA ALA A 22 22.64 21.80 -4.92
C ALA A 22 21.18 21.52 -5.35
N ILE A 23 20.99 20.76 -6.44
CA ILE A 23 19.69 20.24 -6.88
C ILE A 23 19.77 18.71 -6.99
N ALA A 24 20.41 18.07 -6.01
CA ALA A 24 19.98 16.75 -5.57
C ALA A 24 18.71 16.96 -4.72
N SER A 25 17.68 17.60 -5.28
CA SER A 25 16.41 16.93 -5.55
C SER A 25 16.10 15.98 -4.41
N SER A 26 15.63 16.57 -3.32
CA SER A 26 14.81 15.93 -2.30
C SER A 26 13.65 15.26 -3.03
N ILE A 27 13.87 14.06 -3.57
CA ILE A 27 12.81 13.17 -3.97
C ILE A 27 12.20 12.75 -2.64
N THR A 28 11.34 13.60 -2.09
CA THR A 28 10.43 13.19 -1.04
C THR A 28 9.70 12.01 -1.64
N ALA A 29 10.07 10.80 -1.22
CA ALA A 29 9.34 9.62 -1.56
C ALA A 29 7.91 9.87 -1.06
N PHE A 30 7.03 10.26 -1.98
CA PHE A 30 5.62 10.36 -1.72
C PHE A 30 5.16 8.92 -1.53
N ALA A 31 5.32 8.40 -0.32
CA ALA A 31 4.68 7.18 0.10
C ALA A 31 3.18 7.40 -0.07
N GLN A 32 2.64 6.90 -1.17
CA GLN A 32 1.21 6.94 -1.45
C GLN A 32 0.54 5.79 -0.70
N ASN A 33 -0.71 6.01 -0.30
CA ASN A 33 -1.56 4.94 0.20
C ASN A 33 -1.62 3.80 -0.81
N GLY A 34 -1.77 2.57 -0.31
CA GLY A 34 -2.01 1.42 -1.17
C GLY A 34 -1.82 0.09 -0.48
N THR A 35 -2.06 -0.96 -1.25
CA THR A 35 -1.83 -2.33 -0.82
C THR A 35 -0.58 -2.87 -1.51
N PHE A 36 0.27 -3.51 -0.74
CA PHE A 36 1.52 -4.09 -1.18
C PHE A 36 1.52 -5.60 -0.92
N GLU A 37 2.07 -6.38 -1.84
CA GLU A 37 2.09 -7.84 -1.74
C GLU A 37 3.53 -8.36 -1.83
N LYS A 38 3.82 -9.38 -1.03
CA LYS A 38 4.97 -10.26 -1.18
C LYS A 38 4.47 -11.70 -1.27
N LYS A 39 4.86 -12.39 -2.33
CA LYS A 39 4.65 -13.84 -2.47
C LYS A 39 5.92 -14.59 -2.09
N ALA A 40 5.74 -15.76 -1.49
CA ALA A 40 6.78 -16.75 -1.25
C ALA A 40 6.72 -17.85 -2.32
N TYR A 41 7.77 -18.68 -2.39
CA TYR A 41 7.94 -19.69 -3.44
C TYR A 41 6.97 -20.88 -3.31
N ASP A 42 6.46 -21.13 -2.11
CA ASP A 42 5.51 -22.20 -1.76
C ASP A 42 4.04 -21.79 -1.96
N GLY A 43 3.77 -20.60 -2.51
CA GLY A 43 2.42 -20.08 -2.68
C GLY A 43 1.89 -19.32 -1.45
N ALA A 44 2.63 -19.27 -0.35
CA ALA A 44 2.33 -18.35 0.74
C ALA A 44 2.43 -16.90 0.27
N TYR A 45 1.69 -16.00 0.90
CA TYR A 45 1.80 -14.57 0.63
C TYR A 45 1.54 -13.74 1.87
N CYS A 46 2.02 -12.50 1.82
CA CYS A 46 1.68 -11.47 2.79
C CYS A 46 1.27 -10.20 2.05
N ALA A 47 0.21 -9.57 2.54
CA ALA A 47 -0.32 -8.31 2.03
C ALA A 47 -0.27 -7.25 3.14
N ILE A 48 0.12 -6.04 2.77
CA ILE A 48 0.18 -4.88 3.66
C ILE A 48 -0.71 -3.80 3.06
N SER A 49 -1.80 -3.47 3.73
CA SER A 49 -2.57 -2.25 3.47
C SER A 49 -1.94 -1.10 4.23
N PHE A 50 -1.27 -0.20 3.52
CA PHE A 50 -0.54 0.93 4.10
C PHE A 50 -1.29 2.24 3.86
N GLN A 51 -1.61 2.95 4.95
CA GLN A 51 -2.23 4.27 4.94
C GLN A 51 -1.33 5.29 5.63
N ARG A 52 -1.11 6.43 4.97
CA ARG A 52 -0.39 7.58 5.45
C ARG A 52 -1.31 8.80 5.50
N SER A 53 -1.27 9.53 6.61
CA SER A 53 -1.86 10.87 6.76
C SER A 53 -0.83 11.79 7.40
N GLY A 54 -0.25 12.68 6.60
CA GLY A 54 0.93 13.46 7.01
C GLY A 54 2.11 12.53 7.35
N ASN A 55 2.57 12.57 8.60
CA ASN A 55 3.60 11.65 9.11
C ASN A 55 3.01 10.46 9.90
N GLN A 56 1.70 10.42 10.11
CA GLN A 56 1.05 9.28 10.75
C GLN A 56 0.86 8.17 9.73
N VAL A 57 1.12 6.94 10.16
CA VAL A 57 0.93 5.72 9.37
C VAL A 57 0.03 4.78 10.14
N LYS A 58 -0.90 4.16 9.42
CA LYS A 58 -1.64 2.97 9.85
C LYS A 58 -1.37 1.86 8.85
N ALA A 59 -1.18 0.65 9.31
CA ALA A 59 -1.10 -0.49 8.43
C ALA A 59 -1.84 -1.70 8.99
N GLN A 60 -2.53 -2.39 8.10
CA GLN A 60 -3.05 -3.72 8.35
C GLN A 60 -2.27 -4.72 7.51
N ILE A 61 -1.93 -5.85 8.10
CA ILE A 61 -1.07 -6.87 7.52
C ILE A 61 -1.79 -8.20 7.64
N PHE A 62 -1.82 -8.95 6.54
CA PHE A 62 -2.38 -10.29 6.49
C PHE A 62 -1.37 -11.21 5.82
N ALA A 63 -1.11 -12.35 6.45
CA ALA A 63 -0.28 -13.40 5.89
C ALA A 63 -1.08 -14.70 5.76
N TRP A 64 -0.85 -15.42 4.67
CA TRP A 64 -1.38 -16.76 4.46
C TRP A 64 -0.24 -17.69 4.11
N TRP A 65 -0.09 -18.75 4.89
CA TRP A 65 1.02 -19.70 4.81
C TRP A 65 0.86 -20.78 3.75
N ASN A 66 -0.29 -20.83 3.06
CA ASN A 66 -0.61 -21.90 2.10
C ASN A 66 -0.36 -23.32 2.65
N SER A 67 -0.52 -23.50 3.97
CA SER A 67 -0.36 -24.79 4.63
C SER A 67 -1.69 -25.55 4.65
N THR A 68 -1.65 -26.87 4.82
CA THR A 68 -2.85 -27.72 4.89
C THR A 68 -3.83 -27.27 5.99
N ASN A 69 -3.32 -26.69 7.08
CA ASN A 69 -4.12 -26.18 8.18
C ASN A 69 -4.61 -24.73 7.95
N ALA A 70 -4.41 -24.18 6.76
CA ALA A 70 -4.79 -22.83 6.37
C ALA A 70 -4.30 -21.74 7.35
N GLN A 71 -3.08 -21.89 7.87
CA GLN A 71 -2.53 -20.95 8.86
C GLN A 71 -2.46 -19.53 8.27
N THR A 72 -2.99 -18.57 9.03
CA THR A 72 -2.96 -17.15 8.71
C THR A 72 -2.27 -16.37 9.81
N GLY A 73 -1.80 -15.17 9.46
CA GLY A 73 -1.33 -14.16 10.41
C GLY A 73 -2.04 -12.84 10.15
N TYR A 74 -2.26 -12.06 11.20
CA TYR A 74 -2.88 -10.75 11.10
C TYR A 74 -2.19 -9.78 12.06
N TYR A 75 -2.02 -8.54 11.62
CA TYR A 75 -1.51 -7.47 12.47
C TYR A 75 -2.14 -6.16 12.04
N ASN A 76 -2.55 -5.36 13.02
CA ASN A 76 -2.99 -4.00 12.81
C ASN A 76 -2.22 -3.08 13.75
N GLY A 77 -1.67 -2.00 13.21
CA GLY A 77 -0.90 -1.07 14.02
C GLY A 77 -0.69 0.28 13.38
N ALA A 78 -0.27 1.22 14.22
CA ALA A 78 -0.01 2.60 13.85
C ALA A 78 1.40 3.04 14.25
N GLY A 79 1.93 4.03 13.56
CA GLY A 79 3.27 4.56 13.82
C GLY A 79 3.50 5.91 13.18
N VAL A 80 4.70 6.46 13.41
CA VAL A 80 5.13 7.73 12.84
C VAL A 80 6.25 7.50 11.83
N LEU A 81 6.07 8.02 10.61
CA LEU A 81 7.05 7.97 9.56
C LEU A 81 8.19 8.97 9.85
N LYS A 82 9.40 8.45 10.02
CA LYS A 82 10.65 9.22 10.16
C LYS A 82 11.67 8.68 9.17
N ASN A 83 12.23 9.54 8.31
CA ASN A 83 13.18 9.13 7.26
C ASN A 83 12.66 7.97 6.40
N ASN A 84 11.39 8.06 5.97
CA ASN A 84 10.66 7.02 5.22
C ASN A 84 10.51 5.67 5.95
N THR A 85 10.81 5.59 7.24
CA THR A 85 10.63 4.38 8.04
C THR A 85 9.62 4.64 9.16
N ALA A 86 8.71 3.70 9.37
CA ALA A 86 7.79 3.69 10.50
C ALA A 86 7.98 2.39 11.27
N VAL A 87 8.07 2.50 12.60
CA VAL A 87 7.88 1.37 13.50
C VAL A 87 6.42 1.42 13.93
N LEU A 88 5.70 0.33 13.69
CA LEU A 88 4.30 0.20 14.07
C LEU A 88 4.21 -0.35 15.49
N HIS A 89 3.23 0.16 16.22
CA HIS A 89 2.79 -0.35 17.49
C HIS A 89 1.43 -1.02 17.28
N SER A 90 1.29 -2.25 17.77
CA SER A 90 0.06 -3.02 17.63
C SER A 90 -1.07 -2.33 18.38
N ASP A 91 -2.27 -2.33 17.80
CA ASP A 91 -3.49 -1.87 18.47
C ASP A 91 -3.88 -2.82 19.63
N GLU A 92 -3.43 -4.08 19.59
CA GLU A 92 -3.72 -5.13 20.57
C GLU A 92 -2.66 -5.23 21.69
N ASN A 93 -1.72 -4.28 21.76
CA ASN A 93 -0.69 -4.18 22.79
C ASN A 93 0.17 -5.44 23.00
N GLU A 94 0.53 -6.18 21.96
CA GLU A 94 1.62 -7.16 22.08
C GLU A 94 2.96 -6.43 22.16
N PRO A 95 3.60 -6.31 23.34
CA PRO A 95 4.77 -5.45 23.51
C PRO A 95 6.02 -6.02 22.83
N GLY A 96 6.01 -7.33 22.51
CA GLY A 96 7.11 -8.03 21.87
C GLY A 96 7.17 -7.82 20.36
N CYS A 97 6.01 -7.82 19.68
CA CYS A 97 5.96 -7.74 18.22
C CYS A 97 6.35 -6.34 17.74
N LYS A 98 7.40 -6.30 16.91
CA LYS A 98 7.89 -5.08 16.28
C LYS A 98 7.80 -5.21 14.78
N VAL A 99 6.91 -4.42 14.18
CA VAL A 99 6.80 -4.30 12.72
C VAL A 99 7.45 -3.00 12.27
N THR A 100 8.44 -3.11 11.38
CA THR A 100 9.12 -1.95 10.78
C THR A 100 8.84 -1.91 9.29
N LEU A 101 8.30 -0.79 8.82
CA LEU A 101 8.01 -0.53 7.41
C LEU A 101 8.90 0.60 6.89
N SER A 102 9.68 0.35 5.86
CA SER A 102 10.45 1.38 5.14
C SER A 102 9.89 1.54 3.73
N VAL A 103 9.52 2.77 3.36
CA VAL A 103 8.85 3.05 2.09
C VAL A 103 9.83 3.54 1.03
N PHE A 104 9.75 2.96 -0.18
CA PHE A 104 10.60 3.26 -1.31
C PHE A 104 9.77 3.27 -2.61
N GLN A 105 9.36 4.46 -3.07
CA GLN A 105 8.53 4.62 -4.28
C GLN A 105 7.28 3.71 -4.22
N ASP A 106 7.14 2.77 -5.15
CA ASP A 106 6.04 1.79 -5.25
C ASP A 106 6.30 0.49 -4.47
N LYS A 107 7.21 0.53 -3.50
CA LYS A 107 7.58 -0.61 -2.67
C LYS A 107 7.56 -0.25 -1.20
N VAL A 108 7.29 -1.26 -0.38
CA VAL A 108 7.47 -1.23 1.06
C VAL A 108 8.41 -2.36 1.43
N LYS A 109 9.49 -2.06 2.16
CA LYS A 109 10.28 -3.08 2.84
C LYS A 109 9.68 -3.30 4.23
N ALA A 110 9.27 -4.52 4.53
CA ALA A 110 8.78 -4.88 5.85
C ALA A 110 9.81 -5.75 6.59
N SER A 111 9.86 -5.56 7.91
CA SER A 111 10.56 -6.42 8.86
C SER A 111 9.64 -6.68 10.05
N PHE A 112 9.47 -7.95 10.38
CA PHE A 112 8.73 -8.45 11.51
C PHE A 112 9.76 -8.99 12.50
N ALA A 113 9.64 -8.64 13.78
CA ALA A 113 10.51 -9.17 14.82
C ALA A 113 9.67 -9.51 16.04
N ASN A 114 9.82 -10.74 16.54
CA ASN A 114 9.07 -11.29 17.68
C ASN A 114 7.54 -11.25 17.50
N CYS A 115 7.03 -11.36 16.27
CA CYS A 115 5.60 -11.39 15.96
C CYS A 115 5.09 -12.84 15.79
N GLY A 116 5.53 -13.72 16.69
CA GLY A 116 5.23 -15.15 16.64
C GLY A 116 3.76 -15.46 16.90
N THR A 117 3.14 -14.75 17.85
CA THR A 117 1.71 -14.88 18.17
C THR A 117 0.83 -14.50 16.98
N ASP A 118 1.18 -13.42 16.30
CA ASP A 118 0.49 -12.92 15.09
C ASP A 118 0.79 -13.77 13.83
N HIS A 119 1.61 -14.82 13.95
CA HIS A 119 2.08 -15.65 12.83
C HIS A 119 2.73 -14.87 11.68
N LEU A 120 3.35 -13.73 12.01
CA LEU A 120 4.14 -12.89 11.11
C LEU A 120 5.63 -13.11 11.37
N THR A 121 6.16 -14.20 10.84
CA THR A 121 7.56 -14.57 11.04
C THR A 121 8.50 -13.91 10.02
N ASP A 122 9.79 -14.13 10.20
CA ASP A 122 10.84 -13.60 9.32
C ASP A 122 10.72 -14.05 7.86
N ALA A 123 9.97 -15.11 7.56
CA ALA A 123 9.71 -15.54 6.18
C ALA A 123 9.04 -14.45 5.33
N PHE A 124 8.29 -13.54 5.98
CA PHE A 124 7.63 -12.41 5.33
C PHE A 124 8.47 -11.13 5.34
N ASN A 125 9.69 -11.14 5.87
CA ASN A 125 10.61 -10.02 5.77
C ASN A 125 11.01 -9.76 4.30
N GLY A 126 11.21 -8.49 3.95
CA GLY A 126 11.74 -8.09 2.65
C GLY A 126 10.86 -7.11 1.90
N LEU A 127 11.00 -7.09 0.58
CA LEU A 127 10.34 -6.12 -0.30
C LEU A 127 8.96 -6.60 -0.76
N TYR A 128 7.99 -5.70 -0.67
CA TYR A 128 6.63 -5.83 -1.12
C TYR A 128 6.40 -4.89 -2.30
N THR A 129 5.62 -5.34 -3.28
CA THR A 129 5.30 -4.56 -4.49
C THR A 129 3.88 -4.04 -4.40
N LYS A 130 3.65 -2.77 -4.75
CA LYS A 130 2.30 -2.19 -4.78
C LYS A 130 1.43 -2.94 -5.80
N ILE A 131 0.26 -3.40 -5.36
CA ILE A 131 -0.72 -4.08 -6.22
C ILE A 131 -1.94 -3.20 -6.52
N THR A 132 -2.26 -2.22 -5.67
CA THR A 132 -3.34 -1.25 -5.89
C THR A 132 -3.14 -0.01 -5.00
N ASP A 133 -3.73 1.12 -5.38
CA ASP A 133 -3.84 2.31 -4.55
C ASP A 133 -4.93 2.16 -3.46
N GLY A 134 -5.75 1.11 -3.56
CA GLY A 134 -6.73 0.74 -2.53
C GLY A 134 -6.05 0.28 -1.24
N VAL A 135 -6.76 0.48 -0.14
CA VAL A 135 -6.34 0.15 1.23
C VAL A 135 -7.55 -0.44 1.94
N ALA A 136 -7.32 -1.36 2.88
CA ALA A 136 -8.40 -2.06 3.58
C ALA A 136 -9.40 -1.09 4.24
N GLY A 137 -10.64 -1.56 4.34
CA GLY A 137 -11.75 -0.86 4.95
C GLY A 137 -12.93 -0.66 4.01
N ASP A 138 -13.81 0.23 4.42
CA ASP A 138 -15.09 0.45 3.75
C ASP A 138 -14.99 1.51 2.64
N TYR A 139 -15.76 1.28 1.58
CA TYR A 139 -15.89 2.16 0.44
C TYR A 139 -17.38 2.40 0.15
N VAL A 140 -17.73 3.61 -0.25
CA VAL A 140 -19.06 3.97 -0.73
C VAL A 140 -19.08 4.03 -2.26
N VAL A 141 -20.15 3.51 -2.85
CA VAL A 141 -20.39 3.59 -4.30
C VAL A 141 -20.78 5.01 -4.69
N THR A 142 -20.09 5.59 -5.68
CA THR A 142 -20.26 7.00 -6.05
C THR A 142 -21.15 7.21 -7.28
N THR A 143 -21.33 6.20 -8.13
CA THR A 143 -22.14 6.26 -9.34
C THR A 143 -23.51 5.59 -9.15
N PRO A 144 -24.54 5.93 -9.94
CA PRO A 144 -25.91 5.42 -9.73
C PRO A 144 -26.03 3.89 -9.63
N LYS A 145 -25.21 3.15 -10.40
CA LYS A 145 -25.22 1.70 -10.45
C LYS A 145 -23.85 1.18 -10.85
N VAL A 146 -23.36 0.17 -10.14
CA VAL A 146 -22.06 -0.48 -10.38
C VAL A 146 -22.22 -1.99 -10.34
N TYR A 147 -21.78 -2.67 -11.40
CA TYR A 147 -21.83 -4.13 -11.49
C TYR A 147 -20.59 -4.77 -10.89
N PHE A 148 -20.75 -5.96 -10.29
CA PHE A 148 -19.62 -6.81 -9.93
C PHE A 148 -19.01 -7.46 -11.17
N TYR A 149 -17.69 -7.65 -11.15
CA TYR A 149 -16.95 -8.35 -12.19
C TYR A 149 -16.27 -9.61 -11.64
N LYS A 150 -16.11 -10.65 -12.48
CA LYS A 150 -15.40 -11.89 -12.11
C LYS A 150 -13.88 -11.73 -12.17
N THR A 151 -13.39 -10.85 -13.03
CA THR A 151 -11.97 -10.52 -13.22
C THR A 151 -11.81 -9.00 -13.18
N PRO A 152 -10.59 -8.47 -12.95
CA PRO A 152 -10.33 -7.03 -12.91
C PRO A 152 -10.28 -6.41 -14.32
N ASP A 153 -11.35 -6.62 -15.09
CA ASP A 153 -11.56 -6.09 -16.43
C ASP A 153 -13.05 -5.93 -16.70
N THR A 154 -13.40 -5.14 -17.72
CA THR A 154 -14.79 -4.82 -18.05
C THR A 154 -15.52 -5.89 -18.85
N SER A 155 -14.84 -6.98 -19.25
CA SER A 155 -15.41 -8.00 -20.15
C SER A 155 -16.28 -9.03 -19.42
N LYS A 156 -15.97 -9.35 -18.16
CA LYS A 156 -16.67 -10.40 -17.39
C LYS A 156 -17.61 -9.85 -16.32
N LYS A 157 -18.59 -9.07 -16.76
CA LYS A 157 -19.63 -8.47 -15.92
C LYS A 157 -20.58 -9.53 -15.34
N ARG A 158 -20.89 -9.44 -14.05
CA ARG A 158 -21.94 -10.23 -13.38
C ARG A 158 -23.29 -9.51 -13.44
N LYS A 159 -24.39 -10.25 -13.22
CA LYS A 159 -25.74 -9.65 -13.13
C LYS A 159 -25.96 -8.88 -11.83
N THR A 160 -25.19 -9.18 -10.78
CA THR A 160 -25.28 -8.50 -9.48
C THR A 160 -24.63 -7.13 -9.52
N TYR A 161 -25.24 -6.17 -8.83
CA TYR A 161 -24.80 -4.78 -8.77
C TYR A 161 -25.07 -4.18 -7.39
N VAL A 162 -24.43 -3.04 -7.13
CA VAL A 162 -24.68 -2.12 -6.02
C VAL A 162 -25.09 -0.76 -6.58
N LEU A 163 -25.77 0.03 -5.77
CA LEU A 163 -26.28 1.35 -6.09
C LEU A 163 -25.47 2.44 -5.38
N LYS A 164 -25.59 3.69 -5.87
CA LYS A 164 -24.97 4.85 -5.22
C LYS A 164 -25.32 4.89 -3.73
N GLY A 165 -24.32 5.09 -2.89
CA GLY A 165 -24.47 5.13 -1.43
C GLY A 165 -24.37 3.76 -0.74
N ASP A 166 -24.42 2.65 -1.49
CA ASP A 166 -24.13 1.33 -0.92
C ASP A 166 -22.69 1.27 -0.43
N LYS A 167 -22.49 0.60 0.70
CA LYS A 167 -21.18 0.36 1.30
C LYS A 167 -20.67 -1.01 0.87
N VAL A 168 -19.45 -1.05 0.34
CA VAL A 168 -18.71 -2.28 0.04
C VAL A 168 -17.44 -2.32 0.88
N THR A 169 -16.96 -3.50 1.21
CA THR A 169 -15.80 -3.67 2.10
C THR A 169 -14.66 -4.32 1.34
N LEU A 170 -13.47 -3.71 1.42
CA LEU A 170 -12.21 -4.32 1.00
C LEU A 170 -11.55 -4.93 2.24
N ASP A 171 -11.61 -6.25 2.33
CA ASP A 171 -11.13 -7.00 3.48
C ASP A 171 -9.69 -7.48 3.29
N MET A 172 -8.94 -7.58 4.39
CA MET A 172 -7.52 -7.93 4.38
C MET A 172 -7.25 -9.36 3.92
N ASP A 173 -8.12 -10.30 4.26
CA ASP A 173 -8.01 -11.72 3.88
C ASP A 173 -8.13 -11.95 2.36
N ARG A 174 -8.73 -11.00 1.64
CA ARG A 174 -9.01 -11.06 0.19
C ARG A 174 -8.29 -9.96 -0.60
N ILE A 175 -7.62 -9.04 0.09
CA ILE A 175 -7.08 -7.80 -0.51
C ILE A 175 -6.08 -8.08 -1.64
N ALA A 176 -5.32 -9.17 -1.54
CA ALA A 176 -4.33 -9.61 -2.52
C ALA A 176 -4.92 -9.92 -3.91
N ALA A 177 -6.22 -10.20 -3.99
CA ALA A 177 -6.93 -10.39 -5.25
C ALA A 177 -7.04 -9.08 -6.05
N SER A 178 -7.03 -7.91 -5.38
CA SER A 178 -7.11 -6.59 -6.03
C SER A 178 -5.95 -6.35 -6.99
N LYS A 179 -6.20 -5.55 -8.04
CA LYS A 179 -5.23 -5.26 -9.11
C LYS A 179 -5.39 -3.85 -9.64
N LYS A 180 -4.33 -3.04 -9.55
CA LYS A 180 -4.24 -1.66 -10.04
C LYS A 180 -5.48 -0.85 -9.62
N ASN A 181 -6.35 -0.54 -10.57
CA ASN A 181 -7.54 0.29 -10.39
C ASN A 181 -8.81 -0.53 -10.08
N TRP A 182 -8.66 -1.79 -9.63
CA TRP A 182 -9.76 -2.70 -9.30
C TRP A 182 -9.60 -3.25 -7.90
N LEU A 183 -10.65 -3.15 -7.10
CA LEU A 183 -10.72 -3.69 -5.75
C LEU A 183 -11.59 -4.95 -5.75
N TYR A 184 -11.11 -5.99 -5.08
CA TYR A 184 -11.90 -7.19 -4.83
C TYR A 184 -12.63 -7.03 -3.50
N VAL A 185 -13.91 -6.68 -3.58
CA VAL A 185 -14.72 -6.28 -2.43
C VAL A 185 -15.86 -7.26 -2.18
N TYR A 186 -16.42 -7.20 -0.99
CA TYR A 186 -17.70 -7.84 -0.68
C TYR A 186 -18.77 -6.80 -0.32
N PHE A 187 -20.03 -7.21 -0.48
CA PHE A 187 -21.22 -6.45 -0.16
C PHE A 187 -22.22 -7.39 0.51
N ILE A 188 -22.81 -6.95 1.62
CA ILE A 188 -23.91 -7.66 2.28
C ILE A 188 -25.17 -6.83 2.08
N ASN A 189 -26.16 -7.40 1.41
CA ASN A 189 -27.43 -6.69 1.18
C ASN A 189 -28.29 -6.65 2.46
N LYS A 190 -29.43 -5.95 2.41
CA LYS A 190 -30.37 -5.85 3.53
C LYS A 190 -30.95 -7.20 4.01
N THR A 191 -30.87 -8.25 3.19
CA THR A 191 -31.33 -9.60 3.53
C THR A 191 -30.19 -10.49 4.04
N GLY A 192 -29.00 -9.94 4.31
CA GLY A 192 -27.84 -10.69 4.78
C GLY A 192 -27.09 -11.48 3.69
N LYS A 193 -27.47 -11.35 2.42
CA LYS A 193 -26.81 -12.07 1.31
C LYS A 193 -25.49 -11.40 0.94
N GLU A 194 -24.39 -12.13 1.07
CA GLU A 194 -23.08 -11.71 0.61
C GLU A 194 -22.94 -11.81 -0.92
N THR A 195 -22.29 -10.81 -1.50
CA THR A 195 -21.81 -10.80 -2.89
C THR A 195 -20.36 -10.36 -2.92
N VAL A 196 -19.53 -11.08 -3.65
CA VAL A 196 -18.10 -10.78 -3.83
C VAL A 196 -17.76 -10.55 -5.29
N GLY A 197 -16.78 -9.69 -5.54
CA GLY A 197 -16.20 -9.51 -6.87
C GLY A 197 -15.41 -8.23 -7.04
N PHE A 198 -14.95 -8.00 -8.27
CA PHE A 198 -14.17 -6.82 -8.62
C PHE A 198 -15.08 -5.62 -8.90
N LEU A 199 -14.72 -4.47 -8.33
CA LEU A 199 -15.28 -3.16 -8.66
C LEU A 199 -14.15 -2.19 -9.07
N PRO A 200 -14.38 -1.31 -10.06
CA PRO A 200 -13.40 -0.30 -10.45
C PRO A 200 -13.30 0.80 -9.39
N MET A 201 -12.09 1.16 -9.00
CA MET A 201 -11.81 2.18 -7.98
C MET A 201 -12.41 3.54 -8.33
N SER A 202 -12.51 3.89 -9.62
CA SER A 202 -13.09 5.16 -10.06
C SER A 202 -14.58 5.32 -9.71
N GLN A 203 -15.25 4.23 -9.32
CA GLN A 203 -16.66 4.22 -8.92
C GLN A 203 -16.83 4.08 -7.39
N LEU A 204 -15.73 4.15 -6.65
CA LEU A 204 -15.68 3.99 -5.21
C LEU A 204 -15.00 5.19 -4.56
N LYS A 205 -15.45 5.54 -3.36
CA LYS A 205 -14.78 6.48 -2.47
C LYS A 205 -14.56 5.82 -1.13
N ARG A 206 -13.35 5.86 -0.59
CA ARG A 206 -13.07 5.31 0.73
C ARG A 206 -13.82 6.10 1.81
N ILE A 207 -14.33 5.38 2.80
CA ILE A 207 -14.89 5.95 4.04
C ILE A 207 -13.73 5.98 5.04
N GLU A 208 -13.44 7.17 5.57
CA GLU A 208 -12.40 7.36 6.59
C GLU A 208 -12.88 6.96 7.98
#